data_AF-A0A2N6F982-F1
#
_entry.id   AF-A0A2N6F982-F1
#
_cell.length_a   1.000
_cell.length_b   1.000
_cell.length_c   1.000
_cell.angle_alpha   90.00
_cell.angle_beta   90.00
_cell.angle_gamma   90.00
#
_symmetry.space_group_name_H-M   'P 1'
#
loop_
_entity.id
_entity.type
_entity.pdbx_description
1 polymer ?
#
loop_
_entity_poly.entity_id
_entity_poly.type
_entity_poly.pdbx_seq_one_letter_code
_entity_poly.pdbx_strand_id
1 'polypeptide(L)'
;MHFSYQPTRSFSAKLNHIEKVGPPFFRRIRNVIERVLCNPRVADGRMRGLHHSRFKKYIGRSGYRLIYEWCELCRKKDLAKEHRCDNCHQLPDHSVVFFDIYHKNEASHL
;
A
#
# COMPACT_ATOMS: atom_id res chain seq x y z
N MET A 1 14.89 8.52 8.96
CA MET A 1 13.85 9.35 8.32
C MET A 1 12.66 8.46 8.02
N HIS A 2 11.44 8.91 8.31
CA HIS A 2 10.20 8.18 8.02
C HIS A 2 9.49 8.83 6.83
N PHE A 3 9.01 8.01 5.90
CA PHE A 3 8.14 8.47 4.82
C PHE A 3 6.78 8.90 5.37
N SER A 4 6.15 9.86 4.70
CA SER A 4 4.82 10.34 5.06
C SER A 4 3.77 9.29 4.74
N TYR A 5 2.91 8.98 5.71
CA TYR A 5 1.81 8.04 5.56
C TYR A 5 0.63 8.68 4.83
N GLN A 6 0.25 8.13 3.68
CA GLN A 6 -0.84 8.65 2.84
C GLN A 6 -1.85 7.55 2.49
N PRO A 7 -2.90 7.31 3.31
CA PRO A 7 -3.87 6.28 3.00
C PRO A 7 -4.94 6.79 2.01
N THR A 8 -5.39 5.93 1.10
CA THR A 8 -6.63 6.20 0.36
C THR A 8 -7.84 6.08 1.28
N ARG A 9 -9.00 6.59 0.82
CA ARG A 9 -10.27 6.43 1.55
C ARG A 9 -10.63 4.96 1.73
N SER A 10 -10.50 4.15 0.68
CA SER A 10 -10.77 2.71 0.71
C SER A 10 -9.86 1.99 1.70
N PHE A 11 -8.57 2.32 1.69
CA PHE A 11 -7.61 1.77 2.64
C PHE A 11 -7.99 2.09 4.08
N SER A 12 -8.27 3.37 4.36
CA SER A 12 -8.64 3.84 5.70
C SER A 12 -9.90 3.13 6.21
N ALA A 13 -10.92 3.01 5.36
CA ALA A 13 -12.16 2.32 5.72
C ALA A 13 -11.92 0.85 6.08
N LYS A 14 -11.13 0.14 5.27
CA LYS A 14 -10.80 -1.28 5.49
C LYS A 14 -9.94 -1.47 6.74
N LEU A 15 -8.96 -0.61 6.96
CA LEU A 15 -8.10 -0.64 8.14
C LEU A 15 -8.91 -0.40 9.43
N ASN A 16 -9.81 0.58 9.43
CA ASN A 16 -10.71 0.86 10.56
C ASN A 16 -11.65 -0.32 10.84
N HIS A 17 -12.11 -1.03 9.81
CA HIS A 17 -12.90 -2.24 10.01
C HIS A 17 -12.07 -3.35 10.65
N ILE A 18 -10.84 -3.59 10.17
CA ILE A 18 -9.93 -4.60 10.73
C ILE A 18 -9.56 -4.30 12.18
N GLU A 19 -9.36 -3.02 12.53
CA GLU A 19 -9.09 -2.59 13.90
C GLU A 19 -10.20 -3.02 14.87
N LYS A 20 -11.47 -2.84 14.46
CA LYS A 20 -12.65 -3.20 15.27
C LYS A 20 -12.84 -4.71 15.41
N VAL A 21 -12.52 -5.48 14.37
CA VAL A 21 -12.79 -6.92 14.31
C VAL A 21 -11.65 -7.76 14.93
N GLY A 22 -10.39 -7.33 14.80
CA GLY A 22 -9.25 -8.18 15.13
C GLY A 22 -7.98 -7.43 15.56
N PRO A 23 -7.81 -7.15 16.87
CA PRO A 23 -6.66 -6.41 17.40
C PRO A 23 -5.28 -7.04 17.07
N PRO A 24 -5.08 -8.37 17.10
CA PRO A 24 -3.79 -8.96 16.76
C PRO A 24 -3.40 -8.80 15.28
N PHE A 25 -4.38 -8.90 14.37
CA PHE A 25 -4.13 -8.74 12.94
C PHE A 25 -3.89 -7.27 12.59
N PHE A 26 -4.66 -6.36 13.17
CA PHE A 26 -4.44 -4.92 13.06
C PHE A 26 -3.03 -4.51 13.50
N ARG A 27 -2.55 -4.99 14.66
CA ARG A 27 -1.17 -4.74 15.13
C ARG A 27 -0.12 -5.21 14.13
N ARG A 28 -0.32 -6.37 13.50
CA ARG A 28 0.59 -6.87 12.46
C ARG A 28 0.61 -5.97 11.23
N ILE A 29 -0.55 -5.49 10.79
CA ILE A 29 -0.66 -4.54 9.68
C ILE A 29 0.09 -3.25 10.01
N ARG A 30 -0.16 -2.65 11.18
CA ARG A 30 0.54 -1.45 11.64
C ARG A 30 2.06 -1.66 11.63
N ASN A 31 2.56 -2.79 12.15
CA ASN A 31 3.99 -3.11 12.11
C ASN A 31 4.55 -3.27 10.68
N VAL A 32 3.74 -3.70 9.71
CA VAL A 32 4.15 -3.74 8.30
C VAL A 32 4.16 -2.32 7.71
N ILE A 33 3.15 -1.50 8.01
CA ILE A 33 3.09 -0.09 7.58
C ILE A 33 4.33 0.66 8.07
N GLU A 34 4.65 0.59 9.37
CA GLU A 34 5.84 1.25 9.91
C GLU A 34 7.13 0.81 9.20
N ARG A 35 7.28 -0.49 8.92
CA ARG A 35 8.44 -0.99 8.15
C ARG A 35 8.50 -0.43 6.73
N VAL A 36 7.36 -0.31 6.07
CA VAL A 36 7.27 0.31 4.73
C VAL A 36 7.57 1.80 4.80
N LEU A 37 7.11 2.50 5.83
CA LEU A 37 7.42 3.92 6.05
C LEU A 37 8.89 4.14 6.43
N CYS A 38 9.56 3.18 7.05
CA CYS A 38 11.02 3.24 7.26
C CYS A 38 11.77 3.08 5.93
N ASN A 39 11.35 2.13 5.10
CA ASN A 39 12.01 1.82 3.84
C ASN A 39 11.00 1.27 2.82
N PRO A 40 10.50 2.09 1.87
CA PRO A 40 9.52 1.67 0.88
C PRO A 40 10.05 0.64 -0.12
N ARG A 41 11.36 0.38 -0.15
CA ARG A 41 11.97 -0.62 -1.06
C ARG A 41 11.78 -2.05 -0.58
N VAL A 42 11.29 -2.26 0.64
CA VAL A 42 11.08 -3.61 1.21
C VAL A 42 9.89 -4.36 0.59
N ALA A 43 9.36 -3.93 -0.55
CA ALA A 43 8.28 -4.61 -1.27
C ALA A 43 8.64 -6.07 -1.58
N ASP A 44 7.65 -6.96 -1.55
CA ASP A 44 7.81 -8.37 -1.96
C ASP A 44 7.56 -8.56 -3.47
N GLY A 45 7.37 -7.46 -4.19
CA GLY A 45 7.20 -7.42 -5.64
C GLY A 45 6.16 -6.39 -6.07
N ARG A 46 5.73 -6.51 -7.33
CA ARG A 46 4.67 -5.70 -7.91
C ARG A 46 3.38 -6.51 -8.08
N MET A 47 2.27 -5.79 -8.09
CA MET A 47 0.96 -6.27 -8.48
C MET A 47 0.87 -6.47 -10.00
N ARG A 48 0.08 -7.46 -10.41
CA ARG A 48 -0.41 -7.68 -11.78
C ARG A 48 -1.93 -7.42 -11.76
N GLY A 49 -2.59 -7.21 -12.90
CA GLY A 49 -4.04 -6.98 -12.96
C GLY A 49 -4.46 -5.52 -12.67
N LEU A 50 -5.62 -5.27 -12.04
CA LEU A 50 -6.17 -3.92 -11.82
C LEU A 50 -5.22 -2.97 -11.06
N HIS A 51 -4.38 -3.53 -10.19
CA HIS A 51 -3.35 -2.78 -9.47
C HIS A 51 -1.97 -2.82 -10.14
N HIS A 52 -1.90 -3.09 -11.44
CA HIS A 52 -0.66 -3.27 -12.20
C HIS A 52 0.43 -2.27 -11.80
N SER A 53 1.65 -2.78 -11.63
CA SER A 53 2.87 -2.04 -11.29
C SER A 53 2.98 -1.52 -9.84
N ARG A 54 1.89 -1.44 -9.07
CA ARG A 54 1.93 -1.04 -7.65
C ARG A 54 2.71 -2.04 -6.80
N PHE A 55 3.33 -1.59 -5.72
CA PHE A 55 4.05 -2.48 -4.81
C PHE A 55 3.09 -3.30 -3.96
N LYS A 56 3.53 -4.53 -3.64
CA LYS A 56 2.86 -5.39 -2.66
C LYS A 56 3.79 -5.78 -1.53
N LYS A 57 3.24 -5.92 -0.33
CA LYS A 57 3.94 -6.48 0.84
C LYS A 57 3.06 -7.52 1.55
N TYR A 58 3.59 -8.68 1.87
CA TYR A 58 2.92 -9.72 2.63
C TYR A 58 2.78 -9.34 4.11
N ILE A 59 1.62 -9.61 4.67
CA ILE A 59 1.34 -9.42 6.09
C ILE A 59 1.47 -10.78 6.78
N GLY A 60 2.71 -11.20 7.06
CA GLY A 60 2.99 -12.51 7.65
C GLY A 60 2.59 -13.67 6.74
N ARG A 61 2.12 -14.79 7.33
CA ARG A 61 1.71 -16.01 6.61
C ARG A 61 0.19 -16.12 6.39
N SER A 62 -0.57 -15.06 6.66
CA SER A 62 -2.04 -15.09 6.66
C SER A 62 -2.66 -14.98 5.26
N GLY A 63 -1.87 -14.90 4.19
CA GLY A 63 -2.38 -14.71 2.83
C GLY A 63 -2.83 -13.27 2.52
N TYR A 64 -2.74 -12.36 3.49
CA TYR A 64 -3.02 -10.93 3.30
C TYR A 64 -1.82 -10.19 2.70
N ARG A 65 -2.13 -9.20 1.87
CA ARG A 65 -1.16 -8.35 1.20
C ARG A 65 -1.58 -6.89 1.31
N LEU A 66 -0.59 -6.05 1.54
CA LEU A 66 -0.67 -4.60 1.53
C LEU A 66 -0.32 -4.10 0.13
N ILE A 67 -1.14 -3.24 -0.45
CA ILE A 67 -0.87 -2.58 -1.74
C ILE A 67 -0.49 -1.13 -1.47
N TYR A 68 0.66 -0.70 -2.00
CA TYR A 68 1.14 0.67 -1.82
C TYR A 68 1.95 1.15 -3.03
N GLU A 69 2.21 2.45 -3.10
CA GLU A 69 3.15 3.05 -4.05
C GLU A 69 4.02 4.09 -3.33
N TRP A 70 5.25 4.26 -3.79
CA TRP A 70 6.17 5.28 -3.28
C TRP A 70 6.24 6.45 -4.27
N CYS A 71 5.91 7.66 -3.80
CA CYS A 71 5.77 8.86 -4.64
C CYS A 71 7.01 9.18 -5.48
N GLU A 72 8.22 9.09 -4.93
CA GLU A 72 9.46 9.36 -5.70
C GLU A 72 9.61 8.42 -6.91
N LEU A 73 9.33 7.12 -6.72
CA LEU A 73 9.37 6.15 -7.83
C LEU A 73 8.17 6.31 -8.77
N CYS A 74 7.01 6.67 -8.25
CA CYS A 74 5.83 6.96 -9.06
C CYS A 74 6.10 8.12 -10.02
N ARG A 75 6.62 9.25 -9.53
CA ARG A 75 6.97 10.42 -10.36
C ARG A 75 8.04 10.14 -11.40
N LYS A 76 9.07 9.34 -11.04
CA LYS A 76 10.08 8.88 -12.00
C LYS A 76 9.46 8.06 -13.14
N LYS A 77 8.38 7.32 -12.88
CA LYS A 77 7.63 6.57 -13.91
C LYS A 77 6.55 7.40 -14.61
N ASP A 78 6.07 8.50 -14.03
CA ASP A 78 4.96 9.33 -14.55
C ASP A 78 5.29 10.00 -15.90
N LEU A 79 6.56 9.98 -16.31
CA LEU A 79 7.00 10.20 -17.70
C LEU A 79 6.30 9.24 -18.70
N ALA A 80 5.75 8.11 -18.24
CA ALA A 80 5.06 7.09 -19.03
C ALA A 80 3.52 7.12 -18.95
N LYS A 81 2.89 8.14 -18.34
CA LYS A 81 1.45 8.49 -18.36
C LYS A 81 0.41 7.49 -17.82
N GLU A 82 0.74 6.23 -17.52
CA GLU A 82 -0.29 5.19 -17.30
C GLU A 82 -0.83 5.04 -15.84
N HIS A 83 -0.21 5.66 -14.84
CA HIS A 83 -0.46 5.32 -13.43
C HIS A 83 -0.53 6.52 -12.47
N ARG A 84 -1.37 7.51 -12.77
CA ARG A 84 -1.59 8.64 -11.85
C ARG A 84 -2.37 8.20 -10.62
N CYS A 85 -1.86 8.54 -9.44
CA CYS A 85 -2.69 8.60 -8.25
C CYS A 85 -3.41 9.96 -8.22
N ASP A 86 -4.65 9.99 -7.72
CA ASP A 86 -5.51 11.18 -7.76
C ASP A 86 -4.83 12.44 -7.20
N ASN A 87 -3.95 12.27 -6.21
CA ASN A 87 -3.26 13.36 -5.52
C ASN A 87 -1.74 13.41 -5.79
N CYS A 88 -1.24 12.80 -6.88
CA CYS A 88 0.21 12.68 -7.15
C CYS A 88 0.96 14.02 -7.08
N HIS A 89 0.35 15.08 -7.63
CA HIS A 89 0.97 16.40 -7.69
C HIS A 89 0.96 17.17 -6.36
N GLN A 90 0.19 16.70 -5.37
CA GLN A 90 0.03 17.36 -4.07
C GLN A 90 0.89 16.70 -2.97
N LEU A 91 1.41 15.48 -3.22
CA LEU A 91 2.16 14.71 -2.23
C LEU A 91 3.68 14.91 -2.37
N PRO A 92 4.43 15.13 -1.27
CA PRO A 92 5.90 15.18 -1.30
C PRO A 92 6.54 13.85 -1.77
N ASP A 93 7.77 13.88 -2.30
CA ASP A 93 8.49 12.67 -2.79
C ASP A 93 8.70 11.64 -1.69
N HIS A 94 8.90 12.13 -0.47
CA HIS A 94 9.06 11.34 0.74
C HIS A 94 7.70 10.89 1.30
N SER A 95 6.83 10.35 0.45
CA SER A 95 5.50 9.85 0.81
C SER A 95 5.25 8.44 0.29
N VAL A 96 4.49 7.65 1.05
CA VAL A 96 4.00 6.34 0.65
C VAL A 96 2.48 6.34 0.67
N VAL A 97 1.89 6.01 -0.48
CA VAL A 97 0.44 5.93 -0.64
C VAL A 97 -0.02 4.49 -0.44
N PHE A 98 -0.95 4.25 0.50
CA PHE A 98 -1.52 2.93 0.77
C PHE A 98 -2.90 2.81 0.14
N PHE A 99 -3.06 1.84 -0.77
CA PHE A 99 -4.25 1.71 -1.61
C PHE A 99 -5.27 0.71 -1.07
N ASP A 100 -4.82 -0.48 -0.66
CA ASP A 100 -5.70 -1.52 -0.13
C ASP A 100 -4.95 -2.57 0.72
N ILE A 101 -5.71 -3.36 1.48
CA ILE A 101 -5.30 -4.59 2.16
C ILE A 101 -6.20 -5.70 1.64
N TYR A 102 -5.66 -6.72 0.98
CA TYR A 102 -6.49 -7.78 0.41
C TYR A 102 -6.00 -9.17 0.81
N HIS A 103 -6.93 -10.10 1.01
CA HIS A 103 -6.61 -11.51 1.17
C HIS A 103 -6.43 -12.19 -0.19
N LYS A 104 -5.56 -13.20 -0.30
CA LYS A 104 -5.36 -13.94 -1.56
C LYS A 104 -6.65 -14.56 -2.14
N ASN A 105 -7.66 -14.82 -1.32
CA ASN A 105 -8.95 -15.36 -1.77
C ASN A 105 -9.90 -14.26 -2.29
N GLU A 106 -9.64 -12.99 -1.98
CA GLU A 106 -10.33 -11.84 -2.59
C GLU A 106 -9.76 -11.50 -3.98
N ALA A 107 -8.59 -12.07 -4.31
CA ALA A 107 -7.84 -11.77 -5.54
C ALA A 107 -8.53 -12.24 -6.83
N SER A 108 -9.59 -13.04 -6.74
CA SER A 108 -10.39 -13.47 -7.90
C SER A 108 -11.19 -12.32 -8.54
N HIS A 109 -11.28 -11.16 -7.85
CA HIS A 109 -12.05 -9.98 -8.28
C HIS A 109 -11.18 -8.72 -8.46
N LEU A 110 -9.84 -8.86 -8.53
CA LEU A 110 -8.87 -7.77 -8.69
C LEU A 110 -7.97 -7.95 -9.93
#